data_AF-A0A3D4EFI3-F1
#
_entry.id   AF-A0A3D4EFI3-F1
#
_cell.length_a   1.000
_cell.length_b   1.000
_cell.length_c   1.000
_cell.angle_alpha   90.00
_cell.angle_beta   90.00
_cell.angle_gamma   90.00
#
_symmetry.space_group_name_H-M   'P 1'
#
loop_
_entity.id
_entity.type
_entity.pdbx_description
1 polymer ?
#
loop_
_entity_poly.entity_id
_entity_poly.type
_entity_poly.pdbx_seq_one_letter_code
_entity_poly.pdbx_strand_id
1 'polypeptide(L)'
;MSRKKSGAHIVGWLSARQDCAEGRFIQIGNSLLLSSKYQHLTAGAKNTYQCMAMESGGRREFTFPLSAAKKYGITDNSLRRHIDELTRAGFISVRSGASIRQPNIYTFSFEWKAGQGAD
;
A
#
# COMPACT_ATOMS: atom_id res chain seq x y z
N MET A 1 25.71 -23.22 -8.61
CA MET A 1 25.89 -22.39 -7.39
C MET A 1 24.60 -21.62 -7.14
N SER A 2 23.80 -22.02 -6.15
CA SER A 2 22.57 -21.31 -5.78
C SER A 2 22.94 -19.94 -5.18
N ARG A 3 22.48 -18.86 -5.79
CA ARG A 3 22.70 -17.50 -5.29
C ARG A 3 21.94 -17.38 -3.97
N LYS A 4 22.64 -17.49 -2.82
CA LYS A 4 22.05 -17.16 -1.51
C LYS A 4 21.50 -15.73 -1.63
N LYS A 5 20.18 -15.58 -1.63
CA LYS A 5 19.56 -14.27 -1.47
C LYS A 5 19.98 -13.78 -0.09
N SER A 6 20.96 -12.88 -0.01
CA SER A 6 21.13 -12.08 1.19
C SER A 6 19.80 -11.34 1.37
N GLY A 7 19.11 -11.58 2.49
CA GLY A 7 17.95 -10.78 2.86
C GLY A 7 18.34 -9.31 2.81
N ALA A 8 17.42 -8.43 2.41
CA ALA A 8 17.70 -7.01 2.50
C ALA A 8 17.78 -6.66 3.98
N HIS A 9 18.94 -6.21 4.43
CA HIS A 9 19.10 -5.69 5.79
C HIS A 9 18.45 -4.31 5.84
N ILE A 10 17.47 -4.16 6.72
CA ILE A 10 16.88 -2.87 7.04
C ILE A 10 17.39 -2.39 8.39
N VAL A 11 17.29 -1.09 8.66
CA VAL A 11 17.68 -0.52 9.96
C VAL A 11 16.78 -1.06 11.07
N GLY A 12 17.34 -1.26 12.27
CA GLY A 12 16.67 -1.98 13.36
C GLY A 12 15.35 -1.36 13.84
N TRP A 13 15.19 -0.04 13.77
CA TRP A 13 13.93 0.63 14.15
C TRP A 13 12.80 0.46 13.12
N LEU A 14 13.07 -0.17 11.97
CA LEU A 14 12.07 -0.50 10.95
C LEU A 14 11.82 -2.02 10.84
N SER A 15 12.50 -2.86 11.64
CA SER A 15 12.34 -4.32 11.67
C SER A 15 11.91 -4.80 13.04
N ALA A 16 11.05 -5.82 13.08
CA ALA A 16 10.77 -6.56 14.31
C ALA A 16 11.66 -7.80 14.46
N ARG A 17 12.49 -8.13 13.46
CA ARG A 17 13.40 -9.28 13.49
C ARG A 17 14.70 -8.94 14.20
N GLN A 18 15.19 -9.86 15.01
CA GLN A 18 16.46 -9.69 15.72
C GLN A 18 17.67 -9.52 14.77
N ASP A 19 17.64 -10.19 13.62
CA ASP A 19 18.69 -10.15 12.59
C ASP A 19 18.48 -9.05 11.53
N CYS A 20 17.36 -8.32 11.61
CA CYS A 20 16.92 -7.34 10.62
C CYS A 20 16.85 -7.87 9.16
N ALA A 21 16.81 -9.20 8.98
CA ALA A 21 16.81 -9.83 7.67
C ALA A 21 15.37 -10.04 7.17
N GLU A 22 14.78 -8.99 6.60
CA GLU A 22 13.38 -9.04 6.16
C GLU A 22 13.19 -9.76 4.82
N GLY A 23 12.16 -10.61 4.75
CA GLY A 23 11.77 -11.29 3.51
C GLY A 23 10.97 -10.37 2.56
N ARG A 24 10.25 -9.40 3.12
CA ARG A 24 9.52 -8.38 2.37
C ARG A 24 9.47 -7.09 3.19
N PHE A 25 9.66 -5.97 2.52
CA PHE A 25 9.55 -4.62 3.07
C PHE A 25 9.13 -3.69 1.94
N ILE A 26 8.74 -2.46 2.28
CA ILE A 26 8.43 -1.41 1.31
C ILE A 26 9.45 -0.29 1.43
N GLN A 27 9.79 0.31 0.29
CA GLN A 27 10.56 1.55 0.24
C GLN A 27 9.60 2.69 -0.06
N ILE A 28 9.64 3.73 0.77
CA ILE A 28 8.79 4.90 0.62
C ILE A 28 9.71 6.11 0.42
N GLY A 29 9.55 6.81 -0.70
CA GLY A 29 10.25 8.06 -0.94
C GLY A 29 9.73 9.16 0.00
N ASN A 30 10.63 9.98 0.54
CA ASN A 30 10.25 11.13 1.36
C ASN A 30 9.32 12.11 0.60
N SER A 31 9.47 12.22 -0.72
CA SER A 31 8.59 13.02 -1.58
C SER A 31 7.12 12.59 -1.52
N LEU A 32 6.82 11.31 -1.27
CA LEU A 32 5.44 10.88 -1.02
C LEU A 32 4.94 11.43 0.32
N LEU A 33 5.75 11.32 1.38
CA LEU A 33 5.39 11.77 2.73
C LEU A 33 5.23 13.31 2.80
N LEU A 34 5.99 14.04 1.99
CA LEU A 34 5.94 15.49 1.88
C LEU A 34 4.87 16.00 0.91
N SER A 35 4.24 15.12 0.12
CA SER A 35 3.16 15.51 -0.77
C SER A 35 1.95 16.00 0.02
N SER A 36 1.51 17.23 -0.25
CA SER A 36 0.28 17.80 0.32
C SER A 36 -0.91 16.85 0.12
N LYS A 37 -1.06 16.27 -1.07
CA LYS A 37 -2.14 15.30 -1.36
C LYS A 37 -2.09 14.07 -0.46
N TYR A 38 -0.90 13.54 -0.18
CA TYR A 38 -0.74 12.40 0.74
C TYR A 38 -0.99 12.82 2.18
N GLN A 39 -0.54 14.00 2.58
CA GLN A 39 -0.73 14.53 3.94
C GLN A 39 -2.19 14.77 4.30
N HIS A 40 -3.03 15.14 3.33
CA HIS A 40 -4.48 15.31 3.53
C HIS A 40 -5.23 13.99 3.78
N LEU A 41 -4.62 12.84 3.50
CA LEU A 41 -5.22 11.55 3.84
C LEU A 41 -5.26 11.35 5.36
N THR A 42 -6.29 10.65 5.84
CA THR A 42 -6.37 10.18 7.21
C THR A 42 -5.21 9.22 7.52
N ALA A 43 -4.81 9.15 8.79
CA ALA A 43 -3.77 8.22 9.22
C ALA A 43 -4.10 6.76 8.84
N GLY A 44 -5.39 6.39 8.92
CA GLY A 44 -5.88 5.08 8.52
C GLY A 44 -5.72 4.81 7.03
N ALA A 45 -6.07 5.77 6.16
CA ALA A 45 -5.89 5.64 4.71
C ALA A 45 -4.40 5.56 4.33
N LYS A 46 -3.54 6.37 4.96
CA LYS A 46 -2.08 6.31 4.78
C LYS A 46 -1.54 4.92 5.13
N ASN A 47 -1.94 4.37 6.27
CA ASN A 47 -1.55 3.03 6.71
C ASN A 47 -2.07 1.95 5.74
N THR A 48 -3.36 2.00 5.36
CA THR A 48 -3.93 1.06 4.38
C THR A 48 -3.16 1.07 3.06
N TYR A 49 -2.80 2.25 2.54
CA TYR A 49 -2.02 2.36 1.31
C TYR A 49 -0.65 1.68 1.41
N GLN A 50 0.03 1.83 2.55
CA GLN A 50 1.31 1.17 2.81
C GLN A 50 1.14 -0.36 2.94
N CYS A 51 0.11 -0.84 3.62
CA CYS A 51 -0.21 -2.27 3.70
C CYS A 51 -0.55 -2.87 2.32
N MET A 52 -1.28 -2.13 1.48
CA MET A 52 -1.53 -2.51 0.09
C MET A 52 -0.22 -2.63 -0.70
N ALA A 53 0.72 -1.69 -0.54
CA ALA A 53 2.03 -1.75 -1.19
C ALA A 53 2.86 -2.95 -0.71
N MET A 54 2.76 -3.30 0.57
CA MET A 54 3.38 -4.51 1.13
C MET A 54 2.80 -5.78 0.50
N GLU A 55 1.47 -5.91 0.44
CA GLU A 55 0.80 -7.10 -0.10
C GLU A 55 0.91 -7.22 -1.63
N SER A 56 1.04 -6.12 -2.36
CA SER A 56 1.17 -6.16 -3.82
C SER A 56 2.45 -6.86 -4.29
N GLY A 57 3.50 -6.85 -3.45
CA GLY A 57 4.81 -7.38 -3.77
C GLY A 57 5.49 -6.62 -4.91
N GLY A 58 5.24 -5.30 -5.00
CA GLY A 58 5.77 -4.43 -6.05
C GLY A 58 4.96 -4.41 -7.35
N ARG A 59 3.84 -5.14 -7.41
CA ARG A 59 2.92 -5.10 -8.56
C ARG A 59 2.02 -3.86 -8.49
N ARG A 60 1.72 -3.31 -9.66
CA ARG A 60 0.80 -2.17 -9.78
C ARG A 60 -0.66 -2.60 -9.60
N GLU A 61 -1.04 -3.74 -10.19
CA GLU A 61 -2.34 -4.37 -10.01
C GLU A 61 -2.24 -5.53 -9.01
N PHE A 62 -3.18 -5.61 -8.07
CA PHE A 62 -3.13 -6.58 -6.98
C PHE A 62 -4.52 -6.85 -6.39
N THR A 63 -4.62 -7.91 -5.61
CA THR A 63 -5.77 -8.18 -4.73
C THR A 63 -5.41 -7.81 -3.30
N PHE A 64 -6.38 -7.26 -2.57
CA PHE A 64 -6.23 -6.96 -1.15
C PHE A 64 -7.47 -7.44 -0.39
N PRO A 65 -7.51 -8.75 -0.03
CA PRO A 65 -8.66 -9.31 0.65
C PRO A 65 -8.75 -8.82 2.10
N LEU A 66 -9.96 -8.84 2.66
CA LEU A 66 -10.19 -8.46 4.07
C LEU A 66 -9.33 -9.27 5.05
N SER A 67 -9.04 -10.53 4.74
CA SER A 67 -8.13 -11.36 5.54
C SER A 67 -6.71 -10.83 5.60
N ALA A 68 -6.19 -10.22 4.53
CA ALA A 68 -4.90 -9.56 4.53
C ALA A 68 -4.96 -8.27 5.36
N ALA A 69 -5.98 -7.43 5.14
CA ALA A 69 -6.17 -6.20 5.90
C ALA A 69 -6.23 -6.43 7.42
N LYS A 70 -6.92 -7.49 7.86
CA LYS A 70 -7.00 -7.88 9.28
C LYS A 70 -5.64 -8.21 9.90
N LYS A 71 -4.67 -8.74 9.15
CA LYS A 71 -3.29 -8.98 9.65
C LYS A 71 -2.61 -7.69 10.10
N TYR A 72 -3.00 -6.56 9.51
CA TYR A 72 -2.48 -5.23 9.81
C TYR A 72 -3.38 -4.43 10.77
N GLY A 73 -4.35 -5.09 11.43
CA GLY A 73 -5.27 -4.44 12.38
C GLY A 73 -6.36 -3.58 11.72
N ILE A 74 -6.57 -3.69 10.41
CA ILE A 74 -7.58 -2.91 9.68
C ILE A 74 -8.93 -3.64 9.74
N THR A 75 -9.94 -3.02 10.35
CA THR A 75 -11.31 -3.55 10.42
C THR A 75 -12.05 -3.38 9.09
N ASP A 76 -13.09 -4.19 8.84
CA ASP A 76 -13.87 -4.14 7.60
C ASP A 76 -14.46 -2.74 7.31
N ASN A 77 -15.11 -2.14 8.31
CA ASN A 77 -15.66 -0.78 8.20
C ASN A 77 -14.59 0.28 7.92
N SER A 78 -13.39 0.11 8.46
CA SER A 78 -12.29 1.04 8.20
C SER A 78 -11.69 0.80 6.82
N LEU A 79 -11.54 -0.46 6.39
CA LEU A 79 -11.04 -0.81 5.08
C LEU A 79 -11.87 -0.17 3.97
N ARG A 80 -13.21 -0.26 4.05
CA ARG A 80 -14.11 0.38 3.07
C ARG A 80 -13.90 1.89 3.01
N ARG A 81 -13.94 2.57 4.17
CA ARG A 81 -13.72 4.02 4.27
C ARG A 81 -12.36 4.45 3.71
N HIS A 82 -11.30 3.69 4.03
CA HIS A 82 -9.95 3.98 3.54
C HIS A 82 -9.84 3.77 2.03
N ILE A 83 -10.44 2.71 1.48
CA ILE A 83 -10.49 2.47 0.03
C ILE A 83 -11.22 3.62 -0.68
N ASP A 84 -12.37 4.05 -0.16
CA ASP A 84 -13.15 5.15 -0.74
C ASP A 84 -12.37 6.47 -0.70
N GLU A 85 -11.66 6.74 0.39
CA GLU A 85 -10.79 7.90 0.52
C GLU A 85 -9.62 7.86 -0.47
N LEU A 86 -8.90 6.74 -0.54
CA LEU A 86 -7.76 6.57 -1.45
C LEU A 86 -8.18 6.64 -2.92
N THR A 87 -9.36 6.12 -3.26
CA THR A 87 -9.91 6.17 -4.61
C THR A 87 -10.28 7.60 -4.98
N ARG A 88 -11.00 8.32 -4.10
CA ARG A 88 -11.36 9.73 -4.32
C ARG A 88 -10.14 10.64 -4.42
N ALA A 89 -9.08 10.36 -3.65
CA ALA A 89 -7.83 11.11 -3.71
C ALA A 89 -6.94 10.72 -4.90
N GLY A 90 -7.36 9.75 -5.73
CA GLY A 90 -6.64 9.33 -6.95
C GLY A 90 -5.38 8.50 -6.69
N PHE A 91 -5.22 7.92 -5.49
CA PHE A 91 -4.06 7.06 -5.13
C PHE A 91 -4.22 5.63 -5.63
N ILE A 92 -5.47 5.15 -5.71
CA ILE A 92 -5.81 3.82 -6.25
C ILE A 92 -7.05 3.90 -7.12
N SER A 93 -7.26 2.88 -7.96
CA SER A 93 -8.55 2.59 -8.57
C SER A 93 -8.99 1.17 -8.25
N VAL A 94 -10.30 0.92 -8.30
CA VAL A 94 -10.91 -0.38 -7.97
C VAL A 94 -11.72 -0.88 -9.15
N ARG A 95 -11.38 -2.08 -9.63
CA ARG A 95 -12.20 -2.84 -10.57
C ARG A 95 -12.92 -3.94 -9.81
N SER A 96 -14.25 -3.81 -9.71
CA SER A 96 -15.08 -4.78 -9.00
C SER A 96 -15.12 -6.11 -9.76
N GLY A 97 -14.85 -7.20 -9.04
CA GLY A 97 -15.02 -8.57 -9.54
C GLY A 97 -16.35 -9.21 -9.13
N ALA A 98 -17.23 -8.47 -8.42
CA ALA A 98 -18.40 -9.03 -7.77
C ALA A 98 -19.37 -9.72 -8.75
N SER A 99 -19.59 -9.15 -9.93
CA SER A 99 -20.47 -9.71 -10.96
C SER A 99 -20.04 -11.09 -11.46
N ILE A 100 -18.73 -11.35 -11.46
CA ILE A 100 -18.13 -12.64 -11.88
C ILE A 100 -17.61 -13.46 -10.70
N ARG A 101 -18.00 -13.11 -9.46
CA ARG A 101 -17.57 -13.76 -8.20
C ARG A 101 -16.05 -13.81 -8.03
N GLN A 102 -15.34 -12.83 -8.59
CA GLN A 102 -13.90 -12.67 -8.41
C GLN A 102 -13.59 -11.59 -7.37
N PRO A 103 -12.41 -11.64 -6.72
CA PRO A 103 -11.97 -10.56 -5.86
C PRO A 103 -11.86 -9.23 -6.63
N ASN A 104 -12.02 -8.13 -5.91
CA ASN A 104 -11.71 -6.81 -6.47
C ASN A 104 -10.23 -6.73 -6.84
N ILE A 105 -9.95 -6.15 -8.00
CA ILE A 105 -8.60 -5.81 -8.43
C ILE A 105 -8.38 -4.33 -8.13
N TYR A 106 -7.34 -4.06 -7.34
CA TYR A 106 -6.88 -2.72 -7.03
C TYR A 106 -5.69 -2.38 -7.90
N THR A 107 -5.60 -1.12 -8.33
CA THR A 107 -4.48 -0.62 -9.12
C THR A 107 -3.94 0.65 -8.48
N PHE A 108 -2.63 0.73 -8.25
CA PHE A 108 -2.01 2.01 -7.86
C PHE A 108 -2.14 3.02 -9.00
N SER A 109 -2.77 4.15 -8.71
CA SER A 109 -3.00 5.24 -9.66
C SER A 109 -1.93 6.32 -9.53
N PHE A 110 -1.76 7.08 -10.61
CA PHE A 110 -0.86 8.23 -10.69
C PHE A 110 -1.63 9.53 -10.92
N GLU A 111 -2.96 9.50 -10.92
CA GLU A 111 -3.81 10.68 -11.12
C GLU A 111 -3.51 11.78 -10.09
N TRP A 112 -3.25 11.39 -8.84
CA TRP A 112 -2.86 12.31 -7.77
C TRP A 112 -1.56 13.10 -8.06
N LYS A 113 -0.74 12.65 -9.02
CA LYS A 113 0.49 13.34 -9.45
C LYS A 113 0.25 14.39 -10.53
N ALA A 114 -0.85 14.31 -11.28
CA ALA A 114 -1.11 15.16 -12.45
C ALA A 114 -1.34 16.64 -12.11
N GLY A 115 -1.51 16.99 -10.83
CA GLY A 115 -1.62 18.37 -10.35
C GLY A 115 -0.33 18.98 -9.78
N GLN A 116 0.83 18.32 -9.91
CA GLN A 116 2.12 18.80 -9.35
C GLN A 116 2.90 19.74 -10.29
N GLY A 117 2.27 20.21 -11.36
CA GLY A 117 2.85 21.14 -12.34
C GLY A 117 2.13 22.49 -12.34
N ALA A 118 2.08 23.15 -11.17
CA ALA A 118 1.72 24.56 -11.03
C ALA A 118 2.04 25.01 -9.60
N ASP A 119 3.32 25.07 -9.26
CA ASP A 119 3.86 25.89 -8.17
C ASP A 119 5.19 26.49 -8.65
#